data_AF-A0A372DTI5-F1
#
_entry.id   AF-A0A372DTI5-F1
#
_cell.length_a   1.000
_cell.length_b   1.000
_cell.length_c   1.000
_cell.angle_alpha   90.00
_cell.angle_beta   90.00
_cell.angle_gamma   90.00
#
_symmetry.space_group_name_H-M   'P 1'
#
loop_
_entity.id
_entity.type
_entity.pdbx_description
1 polymer ?
#
loop_
_entity_poly.entity_id
_entity_poly.type
_entity_poly.pdbx_seq_one_letter_code
_entity_poly.pdbx_strand_id
1 'polypeptide(L)'
;MADGSEHSTSPAPLRLLGLRANQFRHPLDLAATQALDRWPGLDLLVRNLVGPIAEEVMYLENIAASLLVGPHQLPHLHHLLQEAAQRLDLEAPQLYVRQHPVPNAYTFAMRGRRPFVVIHSALLDLLTPLETQAVIAHELGHLKCEHSLYLTLANVLVLAAGQVPEWGRWFAQGLQERLLEWSRCAEFTCDRAALLAVQDPTVVASVLMKLAGGSPNLAPLLNVEAFLAQARAYDAIDQSQLGAALKRARTATLTHPVPVLRAREIDRWAHSREYRDLLHHFSKNPL
;
A
#
# COMPACT_ATOMS: atom_id res chain seq x y z
N MET A 1 -18.09 -44.64 -19.81
CA MET A 1 -18.56 -43.28 -19.49
C MET A 1 -17.51 -42.65 -18.60
N ALA A 2 -16.63 -41.84 -19.18
CA ALA A 2 -15.62 -41.08 -18.45
C ALA A 2 -16.13 -39.65 -18.34
N ASP A 3 -16.38 -39.21 -17.11
CA ASP A 3 -16.81 -37.86 -16.76
C ASP A 3 -15.56 -36.96 -16.78
N GLY A 4 -15.47 -36.13 -17.82
CA GLY A 4 -14.44 -35.11 -17.96
C GLY A 4 -14.90 -33.83 -17.28
N SER A 5 -14.52 -33.64 -16.02
CA SER A 5 -14.67 -32.35 -15.34
C SER A 5 -13.65 -31.36 -15.89
N GLU A 6 -14.09 -30.56 -16.86
CA GLU A 6 -13.36 -29.39 -17.34
C GLU A 6 -13.12 -28.44 -16.16
N HIS A 7 -11.89 -28.46 -15.62
CA HIS A 7 -11.39 -27.37 -14.80
C HIS A 7 -11.29 -26.14 -15.69
N SER A 8 -12.26 -25.24 -15.57
CA SER A 8 -12.18 -23.88 -16.10
C SER A 8 -10.97 -23.19 -15.48
N THR A 9 -9.81 -23.29 -16.11
CA THR A 9 -8.63 -22.52 -15.75
C THR A 9 -8.89 -21.07 -16.13
N SER A 10 -9.22 -20.24 -15.14
CA SER A 10 -9.22 -18.79 -15.31
C SER A 10 -7.91 -18.36 -15.97
N PRO A 11 -7.94 -17.47 -16.98
CA PRO A 11 -6.73 -17.04 -17.66
C PRO A 11 -5.73 -16.45 -16.65
N ALA A 12 -4.44 -16.71 -16.86
CA ALA A 12 -3.40 -16.15 -16.02
C ALA A 12 -3.47 -14.61 -16.00
N PRO A 13 -3.18 -13.95 -14.86
CA PRO A 13 -3.27 -12.49 -14.76
C PRO A 13 -2.41 -11.78 -15.82
N LEU A 14 -2.97 -10.74 -16.43
CA LEU A 14 -2.31 -9.94 -17.46
C LEU A 14 -1.05 -9.24 -16.93
N ARG A 15 0.00 -9.16 -17.75
CA ARG A 15 1.16 -8.31 -17.50
C ARG A 15 0.90 -6.91 -18.04
N LEU A 16 1.19 -5.86 -17.27
CA LEU A 16 0.90 -4.48 -17.64
C LEU A 16 2.18 -3.72 -18.02
N LEU A 17 2.92 -4.24 -19.00
CA LEU A 17 4.18 -3.64 -19.47
C LEU A 17 3.92 -2.23 -20.01
N GLY A 18 4.67 -1.23 -19.53
CA GLY A 18 4.45 0.18 -19.83
C GLY A 18 3.47 0.88 -18.88
N LEU A 19 3.00 0.23 -17.80
CA LEU A 19 2.14 0.85 -16.80
C LEU A 19 2.84 2.04 -16.14
N ARG A 20 2.24 3.22 -16.24
CA ARG A 20 2.70 4.45 -15.58
C ARG A 20 1.89 4.75 -14.34
N ALA A 21 2.53 5.35 -13.33
CA ALA A 21 1.90 5.70 -12.06
C ALA A 21 0.58 6.48 -12.25
N ASN A 22 0.57 7.47 -13.14
CA ASN A 22 -0.60 8.33 -13.40
C ASN A 22 -1.82 7.59 -13.98
N GLN A 23 -1.67 6.38 -14.52
CA GLN A 23 -2.78 5.62 -15.10
C GLN A 23 -3.66 4.93 -14.05
N PHE A 24 -3.13 4.72 -12.84
CA PHE A 24 -3.88 4.12 -11.74
C PHE A 24 -3.91 4.99 -10.48
N ARG A 25 -3.13 6.07 -10.43
CA ARG A 25 -3.08 6.99 -9.29
C ARG A 25 -4.46 7.48 -8.90
N HIS A 26 -4.77 7.35 -7.61
CA HIS A 26 -6.06 7.78 -7.08
C HIS A 26 -6.16 9.32 -7.15
N PRO A 27 -7.31 9.90 -7.53
CA PRO A 27 -7.46 11.36 -7.63
C PRO A 27 -7.17 12.11 -6.32
N LEU A 28 -7.55 11.52 -5.17
CA LEU A 28 -7.25 12.10 -3.86
C LEU A 28 -5.75 12.11 -3.55
N ASP A 29 -5.01 11.07 -3.94
CA ASP A 29 -3.55 11.03 -3.79
C ASP A 29 -2.91 12.10 -4.66
N LEU A 30 -3.29 12.18 -5.95
CA LEU A 30 -2.79 13.21 -6.85
C LEU A 30 -3.03 14.63 -6.29
N ALA A 31 -4.25 14.91 -5.80
CA ALA A 31 -4.58 16.20 -5.20
C ALA A 31 -3.78 16.48 -3.93
N ALA A 32 -3.61 15.49 -3.05
CA ALA A 32 -2.86 15.63 -1.81
C ALA A 32 -1.36 15.83 -2.07
N THR A 33 -0.76 15.13 -3.05
CA THR A 33 0.62 15.37 -3.47
C THR A 33 0.82 16.76 -4.03
N GLN A 34 -0.06 17.21 -4.93
CA GLN A 34 0.00 18.58 -5.45
C GLN A 34 -0.16 19.64 -4.36
N ALA A 35 -0.93 19.35 -3.29
CA ALA A 35 -1.06 20.22 -2.15
C ALA A 35 0.22 20.25 -1.29
N LEU A 36 0.88 19.11 -1.09
CA LEU A 36 2.18 19.04 -0.41
C LEU A 36 3.27 19.77 -1.20
N ASP A 37 3.35 19.58 -2.52
CA ASP A 37 4.36 20.22 -3.37
C ASP A 37 4.32 21.75 -3.32
N ARG A 38 3.15 22.31 -3.00
CA ARG A 38 2.94 23.76 -2.85
C ARG A 38 3.15 24.25 -1.42
N TRP A 39 3.47 23.36 -0.48
CA TRP A 39 3.69 23.73 0.92
C TRP A 39 5.00 24.54 1.05
N PRO A 40 4.94 25.77 1.60
CA PRO A 40 6.12 26.62 1.70
C PRO A 40 7.25 25.98 2.51
N GLY A 41 8.46 25.93 1.94
CA GLY A 41 9.68 25.44 2.59
C GLY A 41 9.80 23.91 2.68
N LEU A 42 8.87 23.16 2.07
CA LEU A 42 8.95 21.70 2.04
C LEU A 42 10.18 21.20 1.28
N ASP A 43 10.51 21.85 0.17
CA ASP A 43 11.68 21.54 -0.67
C ASP A 43 13.00 21.68 0.09
N LEU A 44 13.12 22.70 0.94
CA LEU A 44 14.27 22.90 1.82
C LEU A 44 14.34 21.83 2.90
N LEU A 45 13.21 21.42 3.49
CA LEU A 45 13.18 20.35 4.48
C LEU A 45 13.57 19.01 3.86
N VAL A 46 13.01 18.68 2.70
CA VAL A 46 13.37 17.44 1.99
C VAL A 46 14.86 17.39 1.71
N ARG A 47 15.46 18.51 1.27
CA ARG A 47 16.90 18.58 0.98
C ARG A 47 17.79 18.50 2.22
N ASN A 48 17.34 19.01 3.37
CA ASN A 48 18.18 19.21 4.56
C ASN A 48 17.92 18.22 5.71
N LEU A 49 16.71 17.66 5.84
CA LEU A 49 16.34 16.72 6.92
C LEU A 49 16.49 15.25 6.52
N VAL A 50 16.28 14.92 5.24
CA VAL A 50 16.58 13.58 4.71
C VAL A 50 18.07 13.54 4.37
N GLY A 51 18.91 13.71 5.38
CA GLY A 51 20.36 13.62 5.25
C GLY A 51 20.79 12.16 5.12
N PRO A 52 21.93 11.87 4.44
CA PRO A 52 22.43 10.51 4.25
C PRO A 52 22.51 9.69 5.55
N ILE A 53 22.80 10.34 6.68
CA ILE A 53 22.99 9.67 7.97
C ILE A 53 21.69 9.05 8.51
N ALA A 54 20.54 9.73 8.39
CA ALA A 54 19.27 9.19 8.88
C ALA A 54 18.81 8.01 8.02
N GLU A 55 18.95 8.14 6.70
CA GLU A 55 18.72 7.06 5.74
C GLU A 55 19.61 5.85 6.04
N GLU A 56 20.89 6.07 6.38
CA GLU A 56 21.82 5.00 6.72
C GLU A 56 21.48 4.27 8.01
N VAL A 57 21.13 5.00 9.08
CA VAL A 57 20.74 4.38 10.35
C VAL A 57 19.48 3.55 10.16
N MET A 58 18.46 4.10 9.50
CA MET A 58 17.23 3.37 9.20
C MET A 58 17.49 2.15 8.34
N TYR A 59 18.34 2.26 7.32
CA TYR A 59 18.73 1.13 6.49
C TYR A 59 19.40 0.04 7.33
N LEU A 60 20.46 0.39 8.08
CA LEU A 60 21.24 -0.55 8.88
C LEU A 60 20.38 -1.26 9.93
N GLU A 61 19.54 -0.54 10.66
CA GLU A 61 18.62 -1.15 11.64
C GLU A 61 17.67 -2.15 10.99
N ASN A 62 17.12 -1.81 9.83
CA ASN A 62 16.16 -2.66 9.13
C ASN A 62 16.82 -3.89 8.51
N ILE A 63 18.00 -3.75 7.89
CA ILE A 63 18.68 -4.89 7.25
C ILE A 63 19.40 -5.79 8.26
N ALA A 64 19.90 -5.26 9.38
CA ALA A 64 20.67 -6.05 10.34
C ALA A 64 19.84 -7.12 11.05
N ALA A 65 18.53 -6.92 11.17
CA ALA A 65 17.61 -7.79 11.90
C ALA A 65 16.60 -8.52 11.00
N SER A 66 16.85 -8.59 9.69
CA SER A 66 15.90 -9.17 8.71
C SER A 66 16.55 -10.21 7.81
N LEU A 67 15.76 -11.18 7.37
CA LEU A 67 16.18 -12.21 6.41
C LEU A 67 15.98 -11.70 4.99
N LEU A 68 17.05 -11.63 4.21
CA LEU A 68 16.95 -11.32 2.78
C LEU A 68 16.27 -12.48 2.03
N VAL A 69 15.26 -12.16 1.24
CA VAL A 69 14.56 -13.08 0.34
C VAL A 69 15.30 -13.18 -1.00
N GLY A 70 15.44 -14.40 -1.51
CA GLY A 70 16.11 -14.67 -2.76
C GLY A 70 15.83 -16.08 -3.31
N PRO A 71 16.43 -16.45 -4.45
CA PRO A 71 16.18 -17.76 -5.09
C PRO A 71 16.61 -18.95 -4.22
N HIS A 72 17.51 -18.75 -3.26
CA HIS A 72 17.97 -19.80 -2.34
C HIS A 72 17.42 -19.65 -0.91
N GLN A 73 16.68 -18.58 -0.63
CA GLN A 73 16.12 -18.30 0.69
C GLN A 73 14.72 -17.71 0.54
N LEU A 74 13.70 -18.48 0.97
CA LEU A 74 12.29 -18.15 0.75
C LEU A 74 11.95 -17.96 -0.75
N PRO A 75 12.26 -18.95 -1.62
CA PRO A 75 12.12 -18.81 -3.07
C PRO A 75 10.68 -18.53 -3.53
N HIS A 76 9.68 -18.98 -2.77
CA HIS A 76 8.28 -18.69 -3.06
C HIS A 76 7.97 -17.18 -2.94
N LEU A 77 8.43 -16.51 -1.88
CA LEU A 77 8.27 -15.06 -1.73
C LEU A 77 9.04 -14.31 -2.82
N HIS A 78 10.23 -14.80 -3.17
CA HIS A 78 11.01 -14.24 -4.27
C HIS A 78 10.22 -14.28 -5.58
N HIS A 79 9.56 -15.41 -5.89
CA HIS A 79 8.72 -15.53 -7.07
C HIS A 79 7.52 -14.57 -7.04
N LEU A 80 6.80 -14.49 -5.92
CA LEU A 80 5.66 -13.56 -5.77
C LEU A 80 6.07 -12.11 -6.02
N LEU A 81 7.24 -11.70 -5.51
CA LEU A 81 7.83 -10.38 -5.74
C LEU A 81 8.14 -10.15 -7.22
N GLN A 82 8.83 -11.10 -7.87
CA GLN A 82 9.19 -10.98 -9.29
C GLN A 82 7.95 -10.84 -10.15
N GLU A 83 6.92 -11.66 -9.92
CA GLU A 83 5.66 -11.57 -10.65
C GLU A 83 4.93 -10.25 -10.42
N ALA A 84 4.84 -9.78 -9.17
CA ALA A 84 4.20 -8.50 -8.85
C ALA A 84 4.94 -7.33 -9.52
N ALA A 85 6.28 -7.32 -9.46
CA ALA A 85 7.11 -6.31 -10.10
C ALA A 85 6.98 -6.32 -11.63
N GLN A 86 6.94 -7.50 -12.24
CA GLN A 86 6.70 -7.65 -13.67
C GLN A 86 5.31 -7.16 -14.08
N ARG A 87 4.26 -7.46 -13.29
CA ARG A 87 2.89 -7.03 -13.59
C ARG A 87 2.71 -5.53 -13.47
N LEU A 88 3.43 -4.87 -12.57
CA LEU A 88 3.40 -3.41 -12.36
C LEU A 88 4.50 -2.65 -13.13
N ASP A 89 5.26 -3.37 -13.96
CA ASP A 89 6.32 -2.83 -14.82
C ASP A 89 7.39 -2.02 -14.04
N LEU A 90 7.96 -2.61 -13.00
CA LEU A 90 9.06 -2.01 -12.25
C LEU A 90 10.18 -3.02 -11.98
N GLU A 91 11.39 -2.51 -11.75
CA GLU A 91 12.48 -3.32 -11.25
C GLU A 91 12.14 -3.83 -9.84
N ALA A 92 12.29 -5.14 -9.63
CA ALA A 92 12.02 -5.73 -8.32
C ALA A 92 12.97 -5.13 -7.25
N PRO A 93 12.45 -4.57 -6.16
CA PRO A 93 13.28 -4.16 -5.02
C PRO A 93 13.87 -5.38 -4.31
N GLN A 94 14.69 -5.16 -3.28
CA GLN A 94 14.96 -6.23 -2.31
C GLN A 94 13.72 -6.51 -1.47
N LEU A 95 13.57 -7.74 -1.01
CA LEU A 95 12.52 -8.12 -0.07
C LEU A 95 13.15 -8.76 1.16
N TYR A 96 12.71 -8.33 2.33
CA TYR A 96 13.17 -8.83 3.60
C TYR A 96 12.01 -9.35 4.44
N VAL A 97 12.28 -10.39 5.24
CA VAL A 97 11.36 -10.86 6.27
C VAL A 97 11.91 -10.51 7.65
N ARG A 98 11.12 -9.79 8.44
CA ARG A 98 11.48 -9.40 9.81
C ARG A 98 10.62 -10.18 10.81
N GLN A 99 11.25 -10.74 11.83
CA GLN A 99 10.48 -11.32 12.93
C GLN A 99 9.78 -10.18 13.70
N HIS A 100 8.46 -10.21 13.73
CA HIS A 100 7.68 -9.23 14.49
C HIS A 100 6.28 -9.79 14.78
N PRO A 101 5.74 -9.62 16.00
CA PRO A 101 4.45 -10.20 16.39
C PRO A 101 3.24 -9.44 15.81
N VAL A 102 3.42 -8.19 15.40
CA VAL A 102 2.37 -7.38 14.76
C VAL A 102 2.45 -7.53 13.24
N PRO A 103 1.37 -7.96 12.56
CA PRO A 103 1.31 -8.01 11.10
C PRO A 103 1.56 -6.63 10.49
N ASN A 104 2.56 -6.51 9.61
CA ASN A 104 2.85 -5.28 8.88
C ASN A 104 3.71 -5.57 7.65
N ALA A 105 3.69 -4.65 6.69
CA ALA A 105 4.68 -4.53 5.64
C ALA A 105 4.99 -3.04 5.42
N TYR A 106 6.17 -2.73 4.87
CA TYR A 106 6.51 -1.36 4.50
C TYR A 106 7.62 -1.33 3.45
N THR A 107 7.67 -0.22 2.74
CA THR A 107 8.63 0.07 1.68
C THR A 107 9.56 1.19 2.08
N PHE A 108 10.83 1.06 1.73
CA PHE A 108 11.81 2.11 1.88
C PHE A 108 12.63 2.31 0.61
N ALA A 109 12.84 3.57 0.23
CA ALA A 109 13.69 3.96 -0.88
C ALA A 109 14.59 5.10 -0.45
N MET A 110 15.85 5.06 -0.88
CA MET A 110 16.87 6.07 -0.60
C MET A 110 17.60 6.44 -1.88
N ARG A 111 18.21 7.62 -1.89
CA ARG A 111 18.99 8.06 -3.03
C ARG A 111 20.25 7.21 -3.20
N GLY A 112 20.48 6.69 -4.41
CA GLY A 112 21.70 5.96 -4.75
C GLY A 112 21.77 4.53 -4.21
N ARG A 113 20.68 3.99 -3.67
CA ARG A 113 20.58 2.61 -3.20
C ARG A 113 19.37 1.91 -3.79
N ARG A 114 19.44 0.58 -3.80
CA ARG A 114 18.31 -0.24 -4.22
C ARG A 114 17.18 -0.12 -3.18
N PRO A 115 15.94 0.15 -3.61
CA PRO A 115 14.79 0.15 -2.70
C PRO A 115 14.55 -1.25 -2.14
N PHE A 116 13.90 -1.32 -0.99
CA PHE A 116 13.53 -2.58 -0.36
C PHE A 116 12.14 -2.54 0.27
N VAL A 117 11.54 -3.73 0.36
CA VAL A 117 10.30 -3.99 1.08
C VAL A 117 10.61 -4.90 2.27
N VAL A 118 9.98 -4.65 3.40
CA VAL A 118 10.04 -5.52 4.59
C VAL A 118 8.65 -6.06 4.87
N ILE A 119 8.55 -7.36 5.12
CA ILE A 119 7.31 -8.02 5.56
C ILE A 119 7.55 -8.64 6.93
N HIS A 120 6.63 -8.41 7.86
CA HIS A 120 6.68 -9.03 9.17
C HIS A 120 6.23 -10.50 9.10
N SER A 121 6.88 -11.38 9.87
CA SER A 121 6.53 -12.80 9.95
C SER A 121 5.05 -13.03 10.31
N ALA A 122 4.50 -12.27 11.27
CA ALA A 122 3.10 -12.37 11.67
C ALA A 122 2.10 -12.06 10.53
N LEU A 123 2.51 -11.30 9.51
CA LEU A 123 1.67 -11.08 8.33
C LEU A 123 1.67 -12.30 7.41
N LEU A 124 2.83 -12.93 7.23
CA LEU A 124 2.96 -14.17 6.44
C LEU A 124 2.18 -15.33 7.06
N ASP A 125 2.10 -15.40 8.39
CA ASP A 125 1.32 -16.41 9.10
C ASP A 125 -0.21 -16.24 8.89
N LEU A 126 -0.65 -15.05 8.48
CA LEU A 126 -2.06 -14.70 8.33
C LEU A 126 -2.56 -14.84 6.89
N LEU A 127 -1.68 -14.60 5.92
CA LEU A 127 -2.03 -14.44 4.52
C LEU A 127 -1.73 -15.69 3.69
N THR A 128 -2.60 -15.96 2.73
CA THR A 128 -2.33 -16.90 1.64
C THR A 128 -1.24 -16.34 0.71
N PRO A 129 -0.65 -17.17 -0.17
CA PRO A 129 0.35 -16.69 -1.14
C PRO A 129 -0.16 -15.56 -2.04
N LEU A 130 -1.41 -15.63 -2.50
CA LEU A 130 -1.98 -14.60 -3.39
C LEU A 130 -2.26 -13.29 -2.64
N GLU A 131 -2.73 -13.37 -1.40
CA GLU A 131 -2.88 -12.21 -0.52
C GLU A 131 -1.52 -11.59 -0.14
N THR A 132 -0.49 -12.42 0.05
CA THR A 132 0.89 -11.95 0.25
C THR A 132 1.39 -11.21 -0.98
N GLN A 133 1.10 -11.70 -2.19
CA GLN A 133 1.41 -11.01 -3.44
C GLN A 133 0.66 -9.68 -3.56
N ALA A 134 -0.59 -9.60 -3.11
CA ALA A 134 -1.34 -8.35 -3.05
C ALA A 134 -0.67 -7.32 -2.12
N VAL A 135 -0.20 -7.74 -0.95
CA VAL A 135 0.58 -6.87 -0.03
C VAL A 135 1.89 -6.43 -0.68
N ILE A 136 2.64 -7.34 -1.29
CA ILE A 136 3.87 -6.96 -2.01
C ILE A 136 3.54 -5.94 -3.09
N ALA A 137 2.51 -6.17 -3.90
CA ALA A 137 2.10 -5.25 -4.96
C ALA A 137 1.62 -3.89 -4.42
N HIS A 138 0.97 -3.86 -3.26
CA HIS A 138 0.63 -2.63 -2.55
C HIS A 138 1.89 -1.82 -2.24
N GLU A 139 2.90 -2.46 -1.64
CA GLU A 139 4.20 -1.87 -1.33
C GLU A 139 4.96 -1.38 -2.59
N LEU A 140 4.92 -2.16 -3.66
CA LEU A 140 5.44 -1.74 -4.97
C LEU A 140 4.69 -0.52 -5.54
N GLY A 141 3.41 -0.34 -5.21
CA GLY A 141 2.63 0.86 -5.53
C GLY A 141 3.25 2.13 -4.95
N HIS A 142 3.76 2.08 -3.71
CA HIS A 142 4.49 3.21 -3.12
C HIS A 142 5.77 3.53 -3.88
N LEU A 143 6.53 2.52 -4.31
CA LEU A 143 7.73 2.74 -5.13
C LEU A 143 7.37 3.35 -6.48
N LYS A 144 6.40 2.76 -7.18
CA LYS A 144 5.98 3.16 -8.52
C LYS A 144 5.48 4.61 -8.56
N CYS A 145 4.84 5.07 -7.48
CA CYS A 145 4.32 6.43 -7.35
C CYS A 145 5.23 7.38 -6.58
N GLU A 146 6.47 6.98 -6.29
CA GLU A 146 7.49 7.79 -5.60
C GLU A 146 7.04 8.30 -4.21
N HIS A 147 6.21 7.53 -3.52
CA HIS A 147 5.67 7.88 -2.20
C HIS A 147 6.73 7.87 -1.08
N SER A 148 7.84 7.15 -1.27
CA SER A 148 8.87 6.95 -0.23
C SER A 148 9.45 8.24 0.33
N LEU A 149 9.57 9.29 -0.50
CA LEU A 149 10.12 10.58 -0.08
C LEU A 149 9.31 11.22 1.05
N TYR A 150 7.99 11.34 0.86
CA TYR A 150 7.10 11.94 1.84
C TYR A 150 6.86 11.03 3.05
N LEU A 151 6.90 9.70 2.87
CA LEU A 151 6.85 8.74 3.99
C LEU A 151 8.06 8.90 4.92
N THR A 152 9.27 9.01 4.36
CA THR A 152 10.49 9.28 5.14
C THR A 152 10.38 10.61 5.89
N LEU A 153 9.89 11.66 5.22
CA LEU A 153 9.67 12.96 5.86
C LEU A 153 8.66 12.86 7.01
N ALA A 154 7.55 12.15 6.84
CA ALA A 154 6.55 11.96 7.88
C ALA A 154 7.14 11.26 9.11
N ASN A 155 7.94 10.21 8.90
CA ASN A 155 8.62 9.48 9.99
C ASN A 155 9.63 10.37 10.73
N VAL A 156 10.44 11.14 9.99
CA VAL A 156 11.42 12.07 10.60
C VAL A 156 10.71 13.15 11.42
N LEU A 157 9.59 13.69 10.96
CA LEU A 157 8.82 14.69 11.70
C LEU A 157 8.25 14.14 13.01
N VAL A 158 7.77 12.89 13.01
CA VAL A 158 7.29 12.23 14.24
C VAL A 158 8.43 12.07 15.24
N LEU A 159 9.62 11.63 14.80
CA LEU A 159 10.80 11.49 15.66
C LEU A 159 11.31 12.84 16.16
N ALA A 160 11.23 13.88 15.32
CA ALA A 160 11.71 15.22 15.63
C ALA A 160 10.71 16.07 16.43
N ALA A 161 9.45 15.64 16.59
CA ALA A 161 8.36 16.43 17.19
C ALA A 161 8.68 16.99 18.59
N GLY A 162 9.52 16.29 19.37
CA GLY A 162 9.98 16.73 20.69
C GLY A 162 11.18 17.67 20.70
N GLN A 163 11.84 17.88 19.55
CA GLN A 163 13.10 18.64 19.44
C GLN A 163 12.90 20.01 18.75
N VAL A 164 11.70 20.32 18.28
CA VAL A 164 11.40 21.56 17.57
C VAL A 164 11.09 22.69 18.57
N PRO A 165 11.68 23.89 18.42
CA PRO A 165 11.33 25.08 19.20
C PRO A 165 9.82 25.42 19.14
N GLU A 166 9.30 26.15 20.13
CA GLU A 166 7.85 26.38 20.26
C GLU A 166 7.20 27.01 19.03
N TRP A 167 7.90 27.94 18.36
CA TRP A 167 7.45 28.58 17.13
C TRP A 167 7.43 27.62 15.94
N GLY A 168 8.36 26.66 15.90
CA GLY A 168 8.43 25.64 14.86
C GLY A 168 7.42 24.51 15.05
N ARG A 169 6.89 24.32 16.27
CA ARG A 169 5.88 23.28 16.55
C ARG A 169 4.60 23.49 15.75
N TRP A 170 4.11 24.72 15.60
CA TRP A 170 2.91 25.01 14.81
C TRP A 170 3.09 24.67 13.33
N PHE A 171 4.25 25.02 12.78
CA PHE A 171 4.60 24.66 11.40
C PHE A 171 4.74 23.14 11.23
N ALA A 172 5.45 22.48 12.14
CA ALA A 172 5.62 21.03 12.12
C ALA A 172 4.30 20.28 12.26
N GLN A 173 3.38 20.74 13.12
CA GLN A 173 2.03 20.19 13.27
C GLN A 173 1.21 20.33 11.99
N GLY A 174 1.18 21.53 11.38
CA GLY A 174 0.46 21.75 10.13
C GLY A 174 0.99 20.87 8.98
N LEU A 175 2.31 20.74 8.88
CA LEU A 175 2.94 19.85 7.90
C LEU A 175 2.65 18.37 8.20
N GLN A 176 2.71 17.96 9.47
CA GLN A 176 2.41 16.59 9.90
C GLN A 176 0.95 16.22 9.57
N GLU A 177 -0.01 17.10 9.81
CA GLU A 177 -1.42 16.88 9.45
C GLU A 177 -1.59 16.65 7.94
N ARG A 178 -0.91 17.45 7.11
CA ARG A 178 -0.95 17.31 5.65
C ARG A 178 -0.26 16.05 5.15
N LEU A 179 0.86 15.67 5.77
CA LEU A 179 1.54 14.41 5.46
C LEU A 179 0.69 13.21 5.85
N LEU A 180 -0.01 13.26 6.99
CA LEU A 180 -0.94 12.20 7.40
C LEU A 180 -2.16 12.13 6.47
N GLU A 181 -2.70 13.27 6.04
CA GLU A 181 -3.76 13.32 5.03
C GLU A 181 -3.30 12.71 3.71
N TRP A 182 -2.15 13.15 3.22
CA TRP A 182 -1.55 12.60 2.01
C TRP A 182 -1.28 11.10 2.12
N SER A 183 -0.70 10.64 3.23
CA SER A 183 -0.41 9.21 3.48
C SER A 183 -1.68 8.38 3.34
N ARG A 184 -2.79 8.86 3.91
CA ARG A 184 -4.09 8.18 3.79
C ARG A 184 -4.62 8.16 2.36
N CYS A 185 -4.38 9.20 1.58
CA CYS A 185 -4.76 9.24 0.17
C CYS A 185 -3.90 8.28 -0.68
N ALA A 186 -2.60 8.22 -0.41
CA ALA A 186 -1.65 7.34 -1.09
C ALA A 186 -2.04 5.86 -0.96
N GLU A 187 -2.60 5.44 0.18
CA GLU A 187 -3.10 4.07 0.37
C GLU A 187 -4.09 3.61 -0.71
N PHE A 188 -4.98 4.50 -1.17
CA PHE A 188 -5.93 4.15 -2.23
C PHE A 188 -5.23 3.88 -3.57
N THR A 189 -4.15 4.61 -3.87
CA THR A 189 -3.32 4.34 -5.05
C THR A 189 -2.62 3.00 -4.93
N CYS A 190 -2.07 2.69 -3.76
CA CYS A 190 -1.36 1.44 -3.51
C CYS A 190 -2.31 0.23 -3.51
N ASP A 191 -3.54 0.38 -3.04
CA ASP A 191 -4.58 -0.64 -3.19
C ASP A 191 -4.93 -0.91 -4.66
N ARG A 192 -4.98 0.14 -5.49
CA ARG A 192 -5.17 -0.03 -6.94
C ARG A 192 -4.00 -0.80 -7.57
N ALA A 193 -2.76 -0.54 -7.12
CA ALA A 193 -1.60 -1.33 -7.55
C ALA A 193 -1.72 -2.80 -7.15
N ALA A 194 -2.17 -3.09 -5.92
CA ALA A 194 -2.45 -4.45 -5.47
C ALA A 194 -3.48 -5.14 -6.39
N LEU A 195 -4.61 -4.48 -6.67
CA LEU A 195 -5.64 -5.01 -7.55
C LEU A 195 -5.15 -5.21 -9.00
N LEU A 196 -4.28 -4.34 -9.52
CA LEU A 196 -3.70 -4.52 -10.85
C LEU A 196 -2.77 -5.74 -10.93
N ALA A 197 -2.04 -6.02 -9.86
CA ALA A 197 -1.12 -7.15 -9.79
C ALA A 197 -1.84 -8.50 -9.59
N VAL A 198 -2.90 -8.55 -8.78
CA VAL A 198 -3.63 -9.81 -8.50
C VAL A 198 -4.87 -10.02 -9.37
N GLN A 199 -5.43 -8.95 -9.94
CA GLN A 199 -6.62 -8.95 -10.83
C GLN A 199 -7.86 -9.62 -10.22
N ASP A 200 -7.95 -9.62 -8.89
CA ASP A 200 -9.11 -10.08 -8.13
C ASP A 200 -9.36 -9.12 -6.95
N PRO A 201 -10.47 -8.35 -6.95
CA PRO A 201 -10.79 -7.44 -5.86
C PRO A 201 -11.09 -8.17 -4.55
N THR A 202 -11.52 -9.44 -4.60
CA THR A 202 -11.81 -10.26 -3.43
C THR A 202 -10.55 -10.51 -2.62
N VAL A 203 -9.41 -10.72 -3.28
CA VAL A 203 -8.10 -10.91 -2.63
C VAL A 203 -7.69 -9.67 -1.88
N VAL A 204 -7.78 -8.49 -2.50
CA VAL A 204 -7.41 -7.21 -1.85
C VAL A 204 -8.36 -6.91 -0.69
N ALA A 205 -9.67 -7.14 -0.86
CA ALA A 205 -10.64 -7.00 0.22
C ALA A 205 -10.39 -7.99 1.37
N SER A 206 -9.96 -9.22 1.06
CA SER A 206 -9.60 -10.24 2.05
C SER A 206 -8.38 -9.83 2.88
N VAL A 207 -7.33 -9.27 2.25
CA VAL A 207 -6.18 -8.69 2.96
C VAL A 207 -6.64 -7.63 3.96
N LEU A 208 -7.45 -6.65 3.51
CA LEU A 208 -7.93 -5.57 4.36
C LEU A 208 -8.82 -6.07 5.51
N MET A 209 -9.65 -7.07 5.26
CA MET A 209 -10.46 -7.75 6.27
C MET A 209 -9.59 -8.43 7.33
N LYS A 210 -8.55 -9.16 6.91
CA LYS A 210 -7.61 -9.85 7.80
C LYS A 210 -6.77 -8.86 8.59
N LEU A 211 -6.37 -7.73 8.03
CA LEU A 211 -5.71 -6.65 8.77
C LEU A 211 -6.65 -5.98 9.80
N ALA A 212 -7.96 -5.96 9.55
CA ALA A 212 -8.93 -5.36 10.46
C ALA A 212 -9.21 -6.21 11.71
N GLY A 213 -9.17 -7.54 11.61
CA GLY A 213 -9.52 -8.41 12.73
C GLY A 213 -9.12 -9.88 12.59
N GLY A 214 -8.22 -10.20 11.66
CA GLY A 214 -7.75 -11.55 11.42
C GLY A 214 -6.70 -12.02 12.44
N SER A 215 -6.64 -13.33 12.61
CA SER A 215 -5.56 -14.07 13.26
C SER A 215 -5.41 -15.40 12.52
N PRO A 216 -4.32 -16.16 12.71
CA PRO A 216 -4.18 -17.48 12.07
C PRO A 216 -5.39 -18.41 12.31
N ASN A 217 -6.03 -18.30 13.47
CA ASN A 217 -7.20 -19.10 13.83
C ASN A 217 -8.52 -18.56 13.26
N LEU A 218 -8.64 -17.23 13.13
CA LEU A 218 -9.87 -16.60 12.65
C LEU A 218 -9.90 -16.48 11.13
N ALA A 219 -8.74 -16.31 10.48
CA ALA A 219 -8.63 -16.04 9.05
C ALA A 219 -9.41 -17.02 8.14
N PRO A 220 -9.45 -18.35 8.42
CA PRO A 220 -10.24 -19.29 7.62
C PRO A 220 -11.76 -19.15 7.78
N LEU A 221 -12.21 -18.47 8.84
CA LEU A 221 -13.64 -18.31 9.19
C LEU A 221 -14.22 -16.97 8.74
N LEU A 222 -13.36 -16.05 8.28
CA LEU A 222 -13.78 -14.72 7.84
C LEU A 222 -14.48 -14.78 6.48
N ASN A 223 -15.43 -13.86 6.26
CA ASN A 223 -16.23 -13.80 5.04
C ASN A 223 -16.10 -12.41 4.39
N VAL A 224 -15.55 -12.38 3.17
CA VAL A 224 -15.28 -11.13 2.43
C VAL A 224 -16.57 -10.40 2.07
N GLU A 225 -17.63 -11.11 1.68
CA GLU A 225 -18.91 -10.50 1.34
C GLU A 225 -19.56 -9.79 2.53
N ALA A 226 -19.48 -10.39 3.73
CA ALA A 226 -19.94 -9.81 4.97
C ALA A 226 -19.13 -8.54 5.33
N PHE A 227 -17.81 -8.56 5.11
CA PHE A 227 -16.95 -7.40 5.30
C PHE A 227 -17.26 -6.28 4.29
N LEU A 228 -17.53 -6.61 3.03
CA LEU A 228 -17.98 -5.64 2.02
C LEU A 228 -19.38 -5.09 2.33
N ALA A 229 -20.28 -5.91 2.90
CA ALA A 229 -21.58 -5.44 3.38
C ALA A 229 -21.41 -4.45 4.54
N GLN A 230 -20.51 -4.73 5.49
CA GLN A 230 -20.13 -3.78 6.54
C GLN A 230 -19.58 -2.48 5.94
N ALA A 231 -18.74 -2.56 4.91
CA ALA A 231 -18.18 -1.39 4.24
C ALA A 231 -19.25 -0.51 3.58
N ARG A 232 -20.25 -1.13 2.92
CA ARG A 232 -21.43 -0.42 2.37
C ARG A 232 -22.28 0.24 3.46
N ALA A 233 -22.48 -0.45 4.59
CA ALA A 233 -23.22 0.10 5.72
C ALA A 233 -22.48 1.29 6.37
N TYR A 234 -21.15 1.19 6.50
CA TYR A 234 -20.33 2.29 6.99
C TYR A 234 -20.47 3.52 6.09
N ASP A 235 -20.45 3.35 4.77
CA ASP A 235 -20.63 4.44 3.80
C ASP A 235 -21.96 5.19 3.99
N ALA A 236 -23.06 4.46 4.19
CA ALA A 236 -24.39 5.05 4.36
C ALA A 236 -24.52 5.99 5.59
N ILE A 237 -23.62 5.90 6.58
CA ILE A 237 -23.59 6.81 7.74
C ILE A 237 -23.34 8.28 7.31
N ASP A 238 -22.81 8.53 6.11
CA ASP A 238 -22.55 9.88 5.57
C ASP A 238 -23.81 10.65 5.13
N GLN A 239 -25.00 10.06 5.25
CA GLN A 239 -26.25 10.75 4.95
C GLN A 239 -26.54 11.93 5.90
N SER A 240 -25.80 12.05 7.02
CA SER A 240 -25.89 13.20 7.94
C SER A 240 -24.56 13.97 8.04
N GLN A 241 -24.63 15.30 8.21
CA GLN A 241 -23.46 16.16 8.41
C GLN A 241 -22.64 15.76 9.66
N LEU A 242 -23.34 15.33 10.72
CA LEU A 242 -22.70 14.83 11.95
C LEU A 242 -21.94 13.52 11.70
N GLY A 243 -22.54 12.57 10.97
CA GLY A 243 -21.89 11.31 10.60
C GLY A 243 -20.61 11.54 9.80
N ALA A 244 -20.66 12.42 8.79
CA ALA A 244 -19.50 12.77 7.98
C ALA A 244 -18.40 13.48 8.79
N ALA A 245 -18.76 14.29 9.80
CA ALA A 245 -17.79 14.93 10.69
C ALA A 245 -17.11 13.91 11.62
N LEU A 246 -17.88 12.98 12.21
CA LEU A 246 -17.36 11.93 13.10
C LEU A 246 -16.39 10.99 12.38
N LYS A 247 -16.70 10.59 11.14
CA LYS A 247 -15.78 9.79 10.33
C LYS A 247 -14.46 10.51 10.06
N ARG A 248 -14.53 11.77 9.61
CA ARG A 248 -13.33 12.59 9.38
C ARG A 248 -12.47 12.70 10.63
N ALA A 249 -13.09 12.99 11.77
CA ALA A 249 -12.38 13.06 13.05
C ALA A 249 -11.69 11.74 13.42
N ARG A 250 -12.37 10.60 13.24
CA ARG A 250 -11.79 9.27 13.51
C ARG A 250 -10.64 8.92 12.58
N THR A 251 -10.72 9.28 11.30
CA THR A 251 -9.69 8.99 10.31
C THR A 251 -8.49 9.94 10.40
N ALA A 252 -8.67 11.17 10.90
CA ALA A 252 -7.62 12.19 10.96
C ALA A 252 -6.39 11.77 11.78
N THR A 253 -6.57 10.96 12.83
CA THR A 253 -5.48 10.52 13.72
C THR A 253 -4.82 9.21 13.26
N LEU A 254 -5.30 8.59 12.19
CA LEU A 254 -4.77 7.32 11.68
C LEU A 254 -3.73 7.58 10.58
N THR A 255 -2.72 6.71 10.53
CA THR A 255 -1.72 6.68 9.44
C THR A 255 -2.31 6.13 8.14
N HIS A 256 -3.30 5.24 8.25
CA HIS A 256 -3.99 4.62 7.13
C HIS A 256 -5.51 4.88 7.24
N PRO A 257 -6.26 4.96 6.12
CA PRO A 257 -7.71 4.96 6.17
C PRO A 257 -8.22 3.67 6.83
N VAL A 258 -9.42 3.72 7.40
CA VAL A 258 -10.00 2.51 8.00
C VAL A 258 -10.18 1.43 6.92
N PRO A 259 -9.91 0.14 7.23
CA PRO A 259 -9.89 -0.93 6.22
C PRO A 259 -11.18 -1.07 5.40
N VAL A 260 -12.34 -0.84 6.04
CA VAL A 260 -13.65 -0.89 5.36
C VAL A 260 -13.78 0.16 4.25
N LEU A 261 -13.20 1.36 4.39
CA LEU A 261 -13.23 2.38 3.35
C LEU A 261 -12.37 1.97 2.16
N ARG A 262 -11.20 1.39 2.42
CA ARG A 262 -10.29 0.89 1.39
C ARG A 262 -10.90 -0.25 0.59
N ALA A 263 -11.53 -1.21 1.28
CA ALA A 263 -12.19 -2.34 0.63
C ALA A 263 -13.36 -1.89 -0.27
N ARG A 264 -14.15 -0.92 0.20
CA ARG A 264 -15.21 -0.28 -0.61
C ARG A 264 -14.63 0.43 -1.84
N GLU A 265 -13.53 1.17 -1.68
CA GLU A 265 -12.91 1.91 -2.78
C GLU A 265 -12.39 0.97 -3.87
N ILE A 266 -11.82 -0.16 -3.46
CA ILE A 266 -11.36 -1.20 -4.39
C ILE A 266 -12.52 -1.89 -5.09
N ASP A 267 -13.58 -2.25 -4.37
CA ASP A 267 -14.79 -2.80 -4.95
C ASP A 267 -15.38 -1.85 -6.00
N ARG A 268 -15.46 -0.55 -5.70
CA ARG A 268 -15.92 0.48 -6.65
C ARG A 268 -15.04 0.58 -7.90
N TRP A 269 -13.72 0.66 -7.71
CA TRP A 269 -12.80 0.83 -8.84
C TRP A 269 -12.76 -0.41 -9.72
N ALA A 270 -12.78 -1.62 -9.15
CA ALA A 270 -12.84 -2.88 -9.89
C ALA A 270 -14.05 -2.97 -10.84
N HIS A 271 -15.19 -2.39 -10.45
CA HIS A 271 -16.41 -2.36 -11.27
C HIS A 271 -16.51 -1.14 -12.21
N SER A 272 -15.53 -0.23 -12.17
CA SER A 272 -15.53 0.99 -12.97
C SER A 272 -15.26 0.74 -14.45
N ARG A 273 -15.51 1.75 -15.30
CA ARG A 273 -15.04 1.74 -16.70
C ARG A 273 -13.53 1.96 -16.78
N GLU A 274 -13.00 2.86 -15.94
CA GLU A 274 -11.56 3.18 -15.85
C GLU A 274 -10.69 1.92 -15.72
N TYR A 275 -11.03 1.04 -14.77
CA TYR A 275 -10.30 -0.22 -14.56
C TYR A 275 -10.39 -1.17 -15.76
N ARG A 276 -11.60 -1.33 -16.32
CA ARG A 276 -11.82 -2.21 -17.49
C ARG A 276 -11.09 -1.71 -18.73
N ASP A 277 -11.12 -0.41 -18.99
CA ASP A 277 -10.44 0.21 -20.12
C ASP A 277 -8.92 0.08 -19.99
N LEU A 278 -8.41 0.23 -18.76
CA LEU A 278 -6.99 0.04 -18.45
C LEU A 278 -6.54 -1.40 -18.73
N LEU A 279 -7.24 -2.42 -18.20
CA LEU A 279 -6.89 -3.82 -18.46
C LEU A 279 -7.04 -4.19 -19.93
N HIS A 280 -8.09 -3.71 -20.59
CA HIS A 280 -8.31 -3.96 -22.01
C HIS A 280 -7.21 -3.33 -22.88
N HIS A 281 -6.67 -2.16 -22.50
CA HIS A 281 -5.53 -1.55 -23.18
C HIS A 281 -4.29 -2.45 -23.17
N PHE A 282 -3.95 -3.03 -22.02
CA PHE A 282 -2.79 -3.93 -21.89
C PHE A 282 -3.05 -5.32 -22.48
N SER A 283 -4.30 -5.80 -22.48
CA SER A 283 -4.66 -7.04 -23.18
C SER A 283 -4.50 -6.94 -24.70
N LYS A 284 -4.73 -5.76 -25.29
CA LYS A 284 -4.62 -5.53 -26.74
C LYS A 284 -3.22 -5.15 -27.21
N ASN A 285 -2.39 -4.63 -26.32
CA ASN A 285 -1.00 -4.24 -26.62
C ASN A 285 -0.03 -5.02 -25.71
N PRO A 286 0.04 -6.36 -25.81
CA PRO A 286 1.09 -7.10 -25.15
C PRO A 286 2.41 -6.75 -25.85
N LEU A 287 3.24 -5.93 -25.19
CA LEU A 287 4.59 -5.65 -25.63
C LEU A 287 5.49 -6.90 -25.54
#